data_AF-A0A356NMZ7-F1
#
_entry.id   AF-A0A356NMZ7-F1
#
_cell.length_a   1.000
_cell.length_b   1.000
_cell.length_c   1.000
_cell.angle_alpha   90.00
_cell.angle_beta   90.00
_cell.angle_gamma   90.00
#
_symmetry.space_group_name_H-M   'P 1'
#
loop_
_entity.id
_entity.type
_entity.pdbx_description
1 polymer ?
#
loop_
_entity_poly.entity_id
_entity_poly.type
_entity_poly.pdbx_seq_one_letter_code
_entity_poly.pdbx_strand_id
1 'polypeptide(L)'
;MFQELLSMPVVASEHGQDVDNFIIYIHWLMGVLFIGWTSYYLYALFRFRGSKNKKADYVGSRTHMTSYLELAVAGVEAFLLVGFAIPLWAKVVESMPPADQSTEVRVMAQQFGWNFMHPGADGTFGKQQFELVSEDNKFGRDLDDPFGKDDIF
;
A
#
# COMPACT_ATOMS: atom_id res chain seq x y z
N MET A 1 -19.20 7.65 -2.74
CA MET A 1 -19.97 6.92 -1.70
C MET A 1 -19.07 5.98 -0.88
N PHE A 2 -18.45 4.94 -1.45
CA PHE A 2 -17.59 4.03 -0.64
C PHE A 2 -16.24 4.64 -0.25
N GLN A 3 -15.65 5.51 -1.09
CA GLN A 3 -14.43 6.26 -0.74
C GLN A 3 -14.65 7.19 0.46
N GLU A 4 -15.78 7.91 0.50
CA GLU A 4 -16.16 8.76 1.63
C GLU A 4 -16.45 7.94 2.89
N LEU A 5 -17.06 6.76 2.76
CA LEU A 5 -17.26 5.83 3.88
C LEU A 5 -15.93 5.40 4.52
N LEU A 6 -14.92 5.15 3.69
CA LEU A 6 -13.57 4.79 4.14
C LEU A 6 -12.71 6.01 4.53
N SER A 7 -13.25 7.23 4.44
CA SER A 7 -12.52 8.48 4.71
C SER A 7 -11.19 8.57 3.96
N MET A 8 -11.16 8.10 2.71
CA MET A 8 -9.95 8.14 1.90
C MET A 8 -9.62 9.59 1.50
N PRO A 9 -8.32 9.96 1.42
CA PRO A 9 -7.93 11.28 0.94
C PRO A 9 -8.35 11.49 -0.51
N VAL A 10 -8.39 12.75 -0.94
CA VAL A 10 -8.68 13.08 -2.34
C VAL A 10 -7.59 12.48 -3.23
N VAL A 11 -8.01 11.74 -4.25
CA VAL A 11 -7.11 11.18 -5.27
C VAL A 11 -6.50 12.32 -6.07
N ALA A 12 -5.16 12.39 -6.07
CA ALA A 12 -4.39 13.43 -6.76
C ALA A 12 -3.47 12.87 -7.88
N SER A 13 -3.55 11.57 -8.18
CA SER A 13 -2.77 10.94 -9.24
C SER A 13 -3.52 9.76 -9.86
N GLU A 14 -3.18 9.44 -11.11
CA GLU A 14 -3.75 8.26 -11.80
C GLU A 14 -3.44 6.96 -11.04
N HIS A 15 -2.20 6.79 -10.59
CA HIS A 15 -1.79 5.65 -9.75
C HIS A 15 -2.57 5.58 -8.43
N GLY A 16 -2.89 6.73 -7.84
CA GLY A 16 -3.72 6.80 -6.63
C GLY A 16 -5.12 6.23 -6.87
N GLN A 17 -5.71 6.46 -8.04
CA GLN A 17 -7.01 5.90 -8.40
C GLN A 17 -6.99 4.37 -8.47
N ASP A 18 -5.92 3.79 -9.01
CA ASP A 18 -5.75 2.34 -9.08
C ASP A 18 -5.63 1.72 -7.68
N VAL A 19 -4.85 2.37 -6.80
CA VAL A 19 -4.70 1.95 -5.39
C VAL A 19 -6.03 2.04 -4.64
N ASP A 20 -6.76 3.15 -4.79
CA ASP A 20 -8.08 3.34 -4.19
C ASP A 20 -9.05 2.23 -4.60
N ASN A 21 -9.11 1.91 -5.89
CA ASN A 21 -9.97 0.84 -6.40
C ASN A 21 -9.61 -0.51 -5.78
N PHE A 22 -8.31 -0.81 -5.69
CA PHE A 22 -7.84 -2.05 -5.07
C PHE A 22 -8.22 -2.12 -3.57
N ILE A 23 -8.05 -1.03 -2.84
CA ILE A 23 -8.47 -0.92 -1.43
C ILE A 23 -9.97 -1.19 -1.31
N ILE A 24 -10.81 -0.59 -2.16
CA ILE A 24 -12.26 -0.80 -2.16
C ILE A 24 -12.61 -2.27 -2.38
N TYR A 25 -12.00 -2.95 -3.35
CA TYR A 25 -12.26 -4.36 -3.62
C TYR A 25 -11.91 -5.27 -2.44
N ILE A 26 -10.77 -5.03 -1.79
CA ILE A 26 -10.37 -5.76 -0.59
C ILE A 26 -11.39 -5.52 0.53
N HIS A 27 -11.83 -4.28 0.75
CA HIS A 27 -12.82 -3.97 1.79
C HIS A 27 -14.16 -4.65 1.56
N TRP A 28 -14.60 -4.78 0.30
CA TRP A 28 -15.78 -5.58 -0.03
C TRP A 28 -15.60 -7.06 0.28
N LEU A 29 -14.46 -7.65 -0.09
CA LEU A 29 -14.15 -9.04 0.25
C LEU A 29 -14.15 -9.25 1.77
N MET A 30 -13.45 -8.39 2.51
CA MET A 30 -13.41 -8.44 3.98
C MET A 30 -14.82 -8.32 4.57
N GLY A 31 -15.66 -7.41 4.07
CA GLY A 31 -17.03 -7.24 4.51
C GLY A 31 -17.89 -8.49 4.29
N VAL A 32 -17.79 -9.12 3.12
CA VAL A 32 -18.51 -10.36 2.80
C VAL A 32 -18.05 -11.51 3.71
N LEU A 33 -16.74 -11.69 3.87
CA LEU A 33 -16.19 -12.72 4.76
C LEU A 33 -16.62 -12.45 6.21
N PHE A 34 -16.53 -11.21 6.68
CA PHE A 34 -16.94 -10.83 8.02
C PHE A 34 -18.41 -11.18 8.28
N ILE A 35 -19.32 -10.81 7.38
CA ILE A 35 -20.74 -11.14 7.50
C ILE A 35 -20.95 -12.65 7.46
N GLY A 36 -20.31 -13.37 6.53
CA GLY A 36 -20.44 -14.81 6.39
C GLY A 36 -19.98 -15.56 7.64
N TRP A 37 -18.76 -15.30 8.10
CA TRP A 37 -18.19 -15.93 9.29
C TRP A 37 -18.93 -15.56 10.57
N THR A 38 -19.30 -14.28 10.73
CA THR A 38 -20.08 -13.84 11.90
C THR A 38 -21.45 -14.50 11.93
N SER A 39 -22.14 -14.59 10.78
CA SER A 39 -23.44 -15.25 10.70
C SER A 39 -23.34 -16.74 11.04
N TYR A 40 -22.33 -17.44 10.51
CA TYR A 40 -22.09 -18.84 10.84
C TYR A 40 -21.77 -19.03 12.32
N TYR A 41 -20.93 -18.16 12.89
CA TYR A 41 -20.58 -18.18 14.31
C TYR A 41 -21.82 -18.02 15.19
N LEU A 42 -22.66 -17.00 14.92
CA LEU A 42 -23.89 -16.77 15.66
C LEU A 42 -24.88 -17.93 15.51
N TYR A 43 -25.00 -18.49 14.29
CA TYR A 43 -25.80 -19.69 14.04
C TYR A 43 -25.30 -20.87 14.88
N ALA A 44 -23.99 -21.12 14.89
CA ALA A 44 -23.40 -22.21 15.63
C ALA A 44 -23.67 -22.07 17.14
N LEU A 45 -23.50 -20.87 17.70
CA LEU A 45 -23.85 -20.59 19.09
C LEU A 45 -25.33 -20.89 19.38
N PHE A 46 -26.24 -20.41 18.52
CA PHE A 46 -27.67 -20.60 18.73
C PHE A 46 -28.12 -22.06 18.60
N ARG A 47 -27.64 -22.74 17.56
CA ARG A 47 -28.04 -24.10 17.15
C ARG A 47 -27.42 -25.18 18.04
N PHE A 48 -26.16 -24.98 18.42
CA PHE A 48 -25.36 -25.92 19.22
C PHE A 48 -25.27 -25.54 20.70
N ARG A 49 -26.07 -24.58 21.18
CA ARG A 49 -26.10 -24.22 22.61
C ARG A 49 -26.29 -25.43 23.52
N GLY A 50 -25.66 -25.40 24.68
CA GLY A 50 -25.68 -26.51 25.66
C GLY A 50 -27.07 -26.90 26.16
N SER A 51 -28.04 -25.99 26.19
CA SER A 51 -29.41 -26.33 26.59
C SER A 51 -30.13 -27.25 25.60
N LYS A 52 -29.79 -27.18 24.30
CA LYS A 52 -30.33 -28.05 23.24
C LYS A 52 -29.42 -29.25 22.95
N ASN A 53 -28.12 -29.15 23.21
CA ASN A 53 -27.14 -30.20 22.95
C ASN A 53 -26.29 -30.42 24.21
N LYS A 54 -26.78 -31.24 25.14
CA LYS A 54 -26.16 -31.44 26.47
C LYS A 54 -24.83 -32.20 26.45
N LYS A 55 -24.56 -32.96 25.39
CA LYS A 55 -23.28 -33.66 25.15
C LYS A 55 -22.71 -33.18 23.82
N ALA A 56 -21.42 -32.84 23.82
CA ALA A 56 -20.70 -32.44 22.61
C ALA A 56 -20.44 -33.67 21.71
N ASP A 57 -20.46 -33.47 20.39
CA ASP A 57 -19.90 -34.44 19.44
C ASP A 57 -18.41 -34.13 19.27
N TYR A 58 -17.55 -35.06 19.68
CA TYR A 58 -16.09 -34.93 19.63
C TYR A 58 -15.49 -35.33 18.28
N VAL A 59 -16.29 -35.91 17.37
CA VAL A 59 -15.84 -36.31 16.03
C VAL A 59 -15.86 -35.10 15.06
N GLY A 60 -16.70 -34.11 15.33
CA GLY A 60 -16.78 -32.89 14.53
C GLY A 60 -17.37 -33.09 13.13
N SER A 61 -17.05 -32.18 12.20
CA SER A 61 -17.51 -32.26 10.81
C SER A 61 -16.90 -33.47 10.10
N ARG A 62 -17.77 -34.38 9.63
CA ARG A 62 -17.37 -35.57 8.84
C ARG A 62 -17.28 -35.29 7.34
N THR A 63 -17.58 -34.06 6.91
CA THR A 63 -17.61 -33.65 5.51
C THR A 63 -16.46 -32.72 5.16
N HIS A 64 -15.94 -32.82 3.94
CA HIS A 64 -14.89 -31.95 3.38
C HIS A 64 -15.37 -30.53 3.02
N MET A 65 -16.57 -30.14 3.42
CA MET A 65 -17.15 -28.82 3.11
C MET A 65 -16.26 -27.68 3.62
N THR A 66 -15.66 -27.83 4.80
CA THR A 66 -14.72 -26.84 5.36
C THR A 66 -13.48 -26.70 4.51
N SER A 67 -12.90 -27.82 4.08
CA SER A 67 -11.72 -27.83 3.20
C SER A 67 -12.00 -27.19 1.84
N TYR A 68 -13.19 -27.40 1.26
CA TYR A 68 -13.56 -26.74 0.01
C TYR A 68 -13.75 -25.23 0.17
N LEU A 69 -14.36 -24.78 1.27
CA LEU A 69 -14.52 -23.35 1.57
C LEU A 69 -13.16 -22.68 1.80
N GLU A 70 -12.27 -23.31 2.58
CA GLU A 70 -10.91 -22.82 2.81
C GLU A 70 -10.12 -22.71 1.51
N LEU A 71 -10.18 -23.74 0.66
CA LEU A 71 -9.52 -23.73 -0.64
C LEU A 71 -10.08 -22.64 -1.56
N ALA A 72 -11.40 -22.42 -1.55
CA ALA A 72 -12.03 -21.36 -2.32
C ALA A 72 -11.58 -19.97 -1.88
N VAL A 73 -11.55 -19.71 -0.57
CA VAL A 73 -11.06 -18.43 -0.02
C VAL A 73 -9.59 -18.23 -0.38
N ALA A 74 -8.75 -19.24 -0.14
CA ALA A 74 -7.33 -19.19 -0.51
C ALA A 74 -7.12 -18.95 -2.01
N GLY A 75 -7.96 -19.52 -2.87
CA GLY A 75 -7.92 -19.30 -4.31
C GLY A 75 -8.27 -17.86 -4.71
N VAL A 76 -9.29 -17.27 -4.07
CA VAL A 76 -9.65 -15.86 -4.28
C VAL A 76 -8.53 -14.93 -3.82
N GLU A 77 -7.93 -15.20 -2.66
CA GLU A 77 -6.80 -14.42 -2.14
C GLU A 77 -5.57 -14.52 -3.03
N ALA A 78 -5.22 -15.74 -3.48
CA ALA A 78 -4.12 -15.96 -4.41
C ALA A 78 -4.35 -15.21 -5.73
N PHE A 79 -5.59 -15.21 -6.24
CA PHE A 79 -5.95 -14.45 -7.43
C PHE A 79 -5.83 -12.93 -7.21
N LEU A 80 -6.27 -12.39 -6.07
CA LEU A 80 -6.10 -10.96 -5.77
C LEU A 80 -4.62 -10.58 -5.66
N LEU A 81 -3.78 -11.44 -5.07
CA LEU A 81 -2.35 -11.19 -4.97
C LEU A 81 -1.67 -11.24 -6.33
N VAL A 82 -1.82 -12.34 -7.07
CA VAL A 82 -1.09 -12.56 -8.32
C VAL A 82 -1.70 -11.78 -9.49
N GLY A 83 -3.02 -11.66 -9.54
CA GLY A 83 -3.75 -11.01 -10.63
C GLY A 83 -3.88 -9.50 -10.49
N PHE A 84 -3.82 -8.95 -9.27
CA PHE A 84 -3.99 -7.51 -9.03
C PHE A 84 -2.81 -6.89 -8.28
N ALA A 85 -2.45 -7.40 -7.09
CA ALA A 85 -1.46 -6.75 -6.24
C ALA A 85 -0.07 -6.67 -6.88
N ILE A 86 0.43 -7.80 -7.41
CA ILE A 86 1.76 -7.84 -8.04
C ILE A 86 1.81 -6.97 -9.31
N PRO A 87 0.86 -7.07 -10.27
CA PRO A 87 0.85 -6.19 -11.44
C PRO A 87 0.72 -4.70 -11.09
N LEU A 88 -0.12 -4.36 -10.10
CA LEU A 88 -0.28 -2.98 -9.65
C LEU A 88 1.01 -2.43 -9.04
N TRP A 89 1.69 -3.22 -8.21
CA TRP A 89 3.00 -2.84 -7.66
C TRP A 89 4.01 -2.56 -8.77
N ALA A 90 4.12 -3.46 -9.76
CA ALA A 90 5.02 -3.28 -10.89
C ALA A 90 4.72 -1.98 -11.67
N LYS A 91 3.43 -1.71 -11.94
CA LYS A 91 3.00 -0.45 -12.60
C LYS A 91 3.35 0.79 -11.77
N VAL A 92 3.20 0.76 -10.46
CA VAL A 92 3.38 1.97 -9.63
C VAL A 92 4.84 2.22 -9.29
N VAL A 93 5.63 1.16 -9.08
CA VAL A 93 6.98 1.27 -8.50
C VAL A 93 8.08 1.09 -9.55
N GLU A 94 7.88 0.20 -10.52
CA GLU A 94 8.96 -0.17 -11.45
C GLU A 94 8.97 0.68 -12.72
N SER A 95 7.82 1.18 -13.18
CA SER A 95 7.76 2.05 -14.36
C SER A 95 7.96 3.51 -13.99
N MET A 96 9.22 3.93 -13.92
CA MET A 96 9.54 5.36 -13.85
C MET A 96 9.27 6.04 -15.20
N PRO A 97 8.63 7.23 -15.21
CA PRO A 97 8.48 8.01 -16.41
C PRO A 97 9.85 8.47 -16.95
N PRO A 98 9.97 8.71 -18.26
CA PRO A 98 11.14 9.35 -18.84
C PRO A 98 11.50 10.68 -18.15
N ALA A 99 12.79 11.02 -18.10
CA ALA A 99 13.29 12.25 -17.47
C ALA A 99 12.68 13.52 -18.09
N ASP A 100 12.40 13.52 -19.40
CA ASP A 100 11.78 14.64 -20.12
C ASP A 100 10.28 14.85 -19.79
N GLN A 101 9.65 13.87 -19.15
CA GLN A 101 8.25 13.90 -18.73
C GLN A 101 8.10 13.90 -17.21
N SER A 102 9.19 14.15 -16.49
CA SER A 102 9.20 14.14 -15.03
C SER A 102 9.94 15.34 -14.46
N THR A 103 9.66 15.65 -13.20
CA THR A 103 10.39 16.65 -12.44
C THR A 103 11.23 15.93 -11.42
N GLU A 104 12.55 16.04 -11.54
CA GLU A 104 13.46 15.49 -10.55
C GLU A 104 13.47 16.37 -9.29
N VAL A 105 13.37 15.72 -8.13
CA VAL A 105 13.47 16.37 -6.84
C VAL A 105 14.35 15.51 -5.96
N ARG A 106 15.42 16.09 -5.42
CA ARG A 106 16.24 15.42 -4.43
C ARG A 106 15.65 15.67 -3.05
N VAL A 107 15.33 14.59 -2.35
CA VAL A 107 14.73 14.65 -1.01
C VAL A 107 15.72 14.10 0.00
N MET A 108 16.01 14.87 1.05
CA MET A 108 16.87 14.46 2.16
C MET A 108 16.10 14.49 3.48
N ALA A 109 16.13 13.36 4.19
CA ALA A 109 15.61 13.25 5.54
C ALA A 109 16.62 13.84 6.56
N GLN A 110 16.13 14.63 7.49
CA GLN A 110 16.85 15.16 8.66
C GLN A 110 16.00 14.88 9.92
N GLN A 111 16.61 14.77 11.09
CA GLN A 111 15.85 14.74 12.35
C GLN A 111 15.59 16.19 12.82
N PHE A 112 14.37 16.72 12.89
CA PHE A 112 13.08 16.19 12.39
C PHE A 112 12.54 17.09 11.27
N GLY A 113 12.97 16.85 10.03
CA GLY A 113 12.61 17.65 8.87
C GLY A 113 12.92 16.96 7.55
N TRP A 114 12.40 17.53 6.48
CA TRP A 114 12.67 17.11 5.11
C TRP A 114 13.21 18.31 4.35
N ASN A 115 14.29 18.10 3.62
CA ASN A 115 14.89 19.10 2.77
C ASN A 115 14.68 18.66 1.31
N PHE A 116 14.35 19.63 0.46
CA PHE A 116 14.07 19.40 -0.95
C PHE A 116 15.05 20.22 -1.76
N MET A 117 15.49 19.69 -2.89
CA MET A 117 16.31 20.41 -3.84
C MET A 117 15.85 20.07 -5.25
N HIS A 118 15.66 21.12 -6.06
CA HIS A 118 15.34 21.02 -7.47
C HIS A 118 16.60 21.29 -8.29
N PRO A 119 16.78 20.59 -9.41
CA PRO A 119 17.84 20.95 -10.34
C PRO A 119 17.54 22.33 -10.93
N GLY A 120 18.59 23.02 -11.36
CA GLY A 120 18.43 24.29 -12.05
C GLY A 120 17.90 24.15 -13.47
N ALA A 121 18.13 25.17 -14.29
CA ALA A 121 17.70 25.18 -15.69
C ALA A 121 18.47 24.16 -16.54
N ASP A 122 19.64 23.73 -16.09
CA ASP A 122 20.45 22.70 -16.73
C ASP A 122 19.96 21.25 -16.47
N GLY A 123 19.00 21.08 -15.56
CA GLY A 123 18.43 19.79 -15.19
C GLY A 123 19.41 18.83 -14.50
N THR A 124 20.57 19.31 -14.06
CA THR A 124 21.66 18.47 -13.55
C THR A 124 22.07 18.92 -12.16
N PHE A 125 21.97 18.04 -11.18
CA PHE A 125 22.42 18.38 -9.82
C PHE A 125 23.94 18.49 -9.71
N GLY A 126 24.39 19.46 -8.92
CA GLY A 126 25.79 19.54 -8.51
C GLY A 126 26.27 18.35 -7.65
N LYS A 127 27.59 18.19 -7.59
CA LYS A 127 28.28 17.21 -6.76
C LYS A 127 27.97 17.40 -5.27
N GLN A 128 27.95 16.27 -4.57
CA GLN A 128 27.75 16.21 -3.13
C GLN A 128 28.87 15.41 -2.49
N GLN A 129 29.32 15.86 -1.32
CA GLN A 129 30.31 15.18 -0.50
C GLN A 129 29.83 15.19 0.95
N PHE A 130 29.96 14.05 1.62
CA PHE A 130 29.49 13.88 3.00
C PHE A 130 30.23 14.83 3.97
N GLU A 131 31.49 15.11 3.69
CA GLU A 131 32.37 15.98 4.46
C GLU A 131 31.93 17.45 4.44
N LEU A 132 31.15 17.85 3.43
CA LEU A 132 30.65 19.22 3.26
C LEU A 132 29.32 19.45 3.97
N VAL A 133 28.75 18.41 4.61
CA VAL A 133 27.47 18.51 5.30
C VAL A 133 27.61 19.38 6.55
N SER A 134 26.76 20.40 6.65
CA SER A 134 26.68 21.30 7.79
C SER A 134 25.24 21.81 7.96
N GLU A 135 24.99 22.59 9.02
CA GLU A 135 23.67 23.23 9.26
C GLU A 135 23.21 24.06 8.05
N ASP A 136 24.12 24.81 7.43
CA ASP A 136 23.84 25.68 6.28
C ASP A 136 23.99 24.94 4.93
N ASN A 137 24.61 23.76 4.92
CA ASN A 137 24.81 22.93 3.73
C ASN A 137 24.33 21.50 3.95
N LYS A 138 23.03 21.35 4.20
CA LYS A 138 22.42 20.05 4.56
C LYS A 138 22.66 18.98 3.51
N PHE A 139 22.68 19.37 2.24
CA PHE A 139 22.89 18.50 1.09
C PHE A 139 24.38 18.20 0.81
N GLY A 140 25.33 18.75 1.58
CA GLY A 140 26.76 18.55 1.35
C GLY A 140 27.22 18.99 -0.05
N ARG A 141 26.63 20.06 -0.58
CA ARG A 141 26.87 20.56 -1.94
C ARG A 141 28.30 21.08 -2.07
N ASP A 142 28.92 20.72 -3.19
CA ASP A 142 30.15 21.36 -3.67
C ASP A 142 29.77 22.69 -4.34
N LEU A 143 30.05 23.81 -3.66
CA LEU A 143 29.69 25.15 -4.14
C LEU A 143 30.54 25.62 -5.32
N ASP A 144 31.68 24.96 -5.57
CA ASP A 144 32.56 25.27 -6.68
C ASP A 144 32.16 24.52 -7.97
N ASP A 145 31.25 23.54 -7.87
CA ASP A 145 30.76 22.79 -9.02
C ASP A 145 29.89 23.67 -9.94
N PRO A 146 30.25 23.83 -11.23
CA PRO A 146 29.46 24.60 -12.18
C PRO A 146 28.01 24.13 -12.31
N PHE A 147 27.75 22.82 -12.19
CA PHE A 147 26.40 22.25 -12.31
C PHE A 147 25.53 22.51 -11.07
N GLY A 148 26.13 22.82 -9.92
CA GLY A 148 25.37 23.08 -8.68
C GLY A 148 24.96 24.53 -8.49
N LYS A 149 25.31 25.42 -9.42
CA LYS A 149 25.17 26.88 -9.23
C LYS A 149 23.75 27.39 -9.38
N ASP A 150 22.94 26.70 -10.18
CA ASP A 150 21.54 27.01 -10.42
C ASP A 150 20.57 26.05 -9.70
N ASP A 151 21.09 25.09 -8.91
CA ASP A 151 20.31 24.25 -8.01
C ASP A 151 19.51 25.09 -7.00
N ILE A 152 18.22 24.79 -6.86
CA ILE A 152 17.29 25.53 -6.01
C ILE A 152 17.01 24.74 -4.73
N PHE A 153 17.26 25.38 -3.58
CA PHE A 153 17.02 24.88 -2.23
C PHE A 153 15.91 25.67 -1.54
#